data_AF-A0A0N6ZL29-F1
#
_entry.id   AF-A0A0N6ZL29-F1
#
_cell.length_a   1.000
_cell.length_b   1.000
_cell.length_c   1.000
_cell.angle_alpha   90.00
_cell.angle_beta   90.00
_cell.angle_gamma   90.00
#
_symmetry.space_group_name_H-M   'P 1'
#
loop_
_entity.id
_entity.type
_entity.pdbx_description
1 polymer ?
#
loop_
_entity_poly.entity_id
_entity_poly.type
_entity_poly.pdbx_seq_one_letter_code
_entity_poly.pdbx_strand_id
1 'polypeptide(L)'
;MNHAVVVEAARAVPGTWVQAAAYASLASAESAARRVPLAERIPAYEPAGSFEAYAASTGSGPFLWVRSTEGGPYPALPARMSVRIPAMTGAAPGEVGVLTVSVRPFCQVCGGPRGWDVVGPVEMHVRNVLVTVDRWSNPCGHDDVYADVLEESRRTPAAVDPAISRGRGHRPGDPARAGVFRPAVELVLQAAAEHRAMHAKQAAALLRINGHVEAAGLVEVKIRAERGHLSAKAAAHFLTVEGAARRSTSTTRQESNA
;
A
#
# COMPACT_ATOMS: atom_id res chain seq x y z
N MET A 1 0.65 -12.20 -32.45
CA MET A 1 1.65 -12.15 -31.36
C MET A 1 2.32 -13.50 -31.29
N ASN A 2 3.65 -13.54 -31.29
CA ASN A 2 4.40 -14.80 -31.31
C ASN A 2 5.05 -15.03 -29.93
N HIS A 3 4.48 -15.91 -29.12
CA HIS A 3 4.99 -16.22 -27.78
C HIS A 3 6.37 -16.87 -27.80
N ALA A 4 6.75 -17.58 -28.88
CA ALA A 4 8.08 -18.18 -28.98
C ALA A 4 9.19 -17.11 -29.00
N VAL A 5 9.00 -16.04 -29.77
CA VAL A 5 9.96 -14.91 -29.83
C VAL A 5 10.08 -14.21 -28.48
N VAL A 6 8.96 -14.04 -27.76
CA VAL A 6 8.97 -13.43 -26.41
C VAL A 6 9.73 -14.32 -25.41
N VAL A 7 9.53 -15.64 -25.49
CA VAL A 7 10.20 -16.61 -24.63
C VAL A 7 11.71 -16.62 -24.88
N GLU A 8 12.14 -16.61 -26.14
CA GLU A 8 13.54 -16.47 -26.51
C GLU A 8 14.15 -15.19 -25.92
N ALA A 9 13.46 -14.06 -26.05
CA ALA A 9 13.91 -12.79 -25.47
C ALA A 9 14.01 -12.84 -23.93
N ALA A 10 13.02 -13.42 -23.26
CA ALA A 10 13.01 -13.56 -21.80
C ALA A 10 14.09 -14.53 -21.28
N ARG A 11 14.43 -15.56 -22.05
CA ARG A 11 15.53 -16.50 -21.75
C ARG A 11 16.92 -15.92 -22.03
N ALA A 12 17.03 -15.02 -23.00
CA ALA A 12 18.31 -14.36 -23.31
C ALA A 12 18.83 -13.51 -22.14
N VAL A 13 17.94 -12.96 -21.32
CA VAL A 13 18.29 -12.18 -20.12
C VAL A 13 17.40 -12.58 -18.94
N PRO A 14 17.67 -13.74 -18.29
CA PRO A 14 16.80 -14.23 -17.24
C PRO A 14 16.68 -13.27 -16.05
N GLY A 15 15.52 -13.28 -15.40
CA GLY A 15 15.15 -12.30 -14.37
C GLY A 15 14.58 -10.97 -14.89
N THR A 16 14.82 -10.64 -16.16
CA THR A 16 14.33 -9.40 -16.79
C THR A 16 12.91 -9.58 -17.31
N TRP A 17 12.05 -8.60 -17.03
CA TRP A 17 10.67 -8.59 -17.49
C TRP A 17 10.57 -8.10 -18.94
N VAL A 18 9.89 -8.89 -19.77
CA VAL A 18 9.62 -8.63 -21.18
C VAL A 18 8.11 -8.51 -21.39
N GLN A 19 7.68 -7.51 -22.17
CA GLN A 19 6.29 -7.39 -22.56
C GLN A 19 5.94 -8.48 -23.57
N ALA A 20 5.03 -9.38 -23.19
CA ALA A 20 4.60 -10.49 -24.03
C ALA A 20 3.50 -10.10 -25.01
N ALA A 21 2.53 -9.33 -24.54
CA ALA A 21 1.23 -9.18 -25.20
C ALA A 21 0.48 -7.92 -24.79
N ALA A 22 -0.33 -7.39 -25.70
CA ALA A 22 -1.47 -6.53 -25.37
C ALA A 22 -2.77 -7.35 -25.46
N TYR A 23 -3.71 -7.09 -24.55
CA TYR A 23 -5.03 -7.75 -24.53
C TYR A 23 -6.16 -6.74 -24.66
N ALA A 24 -7.35 -7.20 -25.06
CA ALA A 24 -8.54 -6.36 -25.13
C ALA A 24 -9.12 -6.01 -23.75
N SER A 25 -8.80 -6.79 -22.70
CA SER A 25 -9.30 -6.57 -21.34
C SER A 25 -8.32 -7.06 -20.28
N LEU A 26 -8.36 -6.44 -19.09
CA LEU A 26 -7.49 -6.81 -17.97
C LEU A 26 -7.76 -8.26 -17.53
N ALA A 27 -9.02 -8.68 -17.49
CA ALA A 27 -9.39 -10.06 -17.16
C ALA A 27 -8.74 -11.09 -18.11
N SER A 28 -8.62 -10.76 -19.40
CA SER A 28 -7.93 -11.62 -20.38
C SER A 28 -6.43 -11.69 -20.13
N ALA A 29 -5.80 -10.54 -19.85
CA ALA A 29 -4.38 -10.46 -19.51
C ALA A 29 -4.06 -11.23 -18.22
N GLU A 30 -4.88 -11.07 -17.17
CA GLU A 30 -4.73 -11.79 -15.91
C GLU A 30 -4.92 -13.31 -16.08
N SER A 31 -5.89 -13.72 -16.90
CA SER A 31 -6.08 -15.13 -17.26
C SER A 31 -4.87 -15.71 -17.98
N ALA A 32 -4.22 -14.94 -18.84
CA ALA A 32 -2.97 -15.36 -19.47
C ALA A 32 -1.82 -15.41 -18.45
N ALA A 33 -1.68 -14.39 -17.59
CA ALA A 33 -0.65 -14.34 -16.55
C ALA A 33 -0.72 -15.53 -15.59
N ARG A 34 -1.92 -16.03 -15.24
CA ARG A 34 -2.07 -17.24 -14.42
C ARG A 34 -1.65 -18.53 -15.12
N ARG A 35 -1.74 -18.58 -16.45
CA ARG A 35 -1.44 -19.78 -17.26
C ARG A 35 0.03 -19.91 -17.63
N VAL A 36 0.73 -18.78 -17.81
CA VAL A 36 2.15 -18.77 -18.19
C VAL A 36 3.03 -19.61 -17.24
N PRO A 37 2.99 -19.45 -15.90
CA PRO A 37 3.79 -20.26 -15.00
C PRO A 37 3.45 -21.76 -15.03
N LEU A 38 2.25 -22.12 -15.47
CA LEU A 38 1.77 -23.50 -15.58
C LEU A 38 2.06 -24.11 -16.96
N ALA A 39 2.55 -23.32 -17.92
CA ALA A 39 2.59 -23.65 -19.35
C ALA A 39 1.23 -24.11 -19.93
N GLU A 40 0.11 -23.79 -19.26
CA GLU A 40 -1.19 -24.35 -19.60
C GLU A 40 -1.77 -23.68 -20.86
N ARG A 41 -1.98 -24.47 -21.93
CA ARG A 41 -2.49 -23.99 -23.23
C ARG A 41 -1.59 -22.96 -23.91
N ILE A 42 -0.34 -22.79 -23.45
CA ILE A 42 0.67 -21.94 -24.09
C ILE A 42 2.03 -22.67 -24.04
N PRO A 43 2.23 -23.70 -24.89
CA PRO A 43 3.41 -24.58 -24.82
C PRO A 43 4.77 -23.86 -24.96
N ALA A 44 4.79 -22.64 -25.51
CA ALA A 44 5.99 -21.83 -25.59
C ALA A 44 6.65 -21.56 -24.23
N TYR A 45 5.88 -21.57 -23.13
CA TYR A 45 6.38 -21.31 -21.77
C TYR A 45 6.79 -22.58 -21.00
N GLU A 46 6.99 -23.71 -21.69
CA GLU A 46 7.48 -24.94 -21.05
C GLU A 46 8.98 -24.86 -20.67
N PRO A 47 9.40 -25.58 -19.60
CA PRO A 47 8.56 -26.34 -18.66
C PRO A 47 7.82 -25.45 -17.66
N ALA A 48 6.76 -25.99 -17.03
CA ALA A 48 6.04 -25.29 -15.97
C ALA A 48 6.99 -24.85 -14.84
N GLY A 49 6.83 -23.62 -14.35
CA GLY A 49 7.70 -22.98 -13.36
C GLY A 49 8.89 -22.20 -13.93
N SER A 50 9.18 -22.31 -15.23
CA SER A 50 10.28 -21.58 -15.88
C SER A 50 10.01 -20.10 -16.12
N PHE A 51 8.77 -19.65 -15.93
CA PHE A 51 8.38 -18.27 -16.15
C PHE A 51 7.49 -17.75 -15.02
N GLU A 52 7.70 -16.49 -14.69
CA GLU A 52 6.75 -15.69 -13.93
C GLU A 52 6.02 -14.74 -14.87
N ALA A 53 4.79 -14.38 -14.50
CA ALA A 53 3.98 -13.47 -15.28
C ALA A 53 3.10 -12.58 -14.40
N TYR A 54 2.85 -11.36 -14.86
CA TYR A 54 1.81 -10.49 -14.29
C TYR A 54 1.10 -9.72 -15.40
N ALA A 55 -0.09 -9.21 -15.07
CA ALA A 55 -0.84 -8.30 -15.92
C ALA A 55 -0.85 -6.90 -15.30
N ALA A 56 -0.69 -5.87 -16.13
CA ALA A 56 -0.81 -4.48 -15.71
C ALA A 56 -1.73 -3.72 -16.67
N SER A 57 -2.58 -2.86 -16.10
CA SER A 57 -3.44 -1.95 -16.87
C SER A 57 -2.82 -0.57 -16.95
N THR A 58 -2.74 -0.02 -18.15
CA THR A 58 -2.25 1.33 -18.41
C THR A 58 -3.28 2.14 -19.21
N GLY A 59 -2.97 3.40 -19.51
CA GLY A 59 -3.80 4.22 -20.42
C GLY A 59 -3.91 3.66 -21.84
N SER A 60 -2.95 2.86 -22.30
CA SER A 60 -2.95 2.23 -23.63
C SER A 60 -3.60 0.84 -23.64
N GLY A 61 -3.99 0.31 -22.49
CA GLY A 61 -4.64 -0.98 -22.34
C GLY A 61 -3.91 -1.93 -21.39
N PRO A 62 -4.42 -3.17 -21.27
CA PRO A 62 -3.83 -4.19 -20.43
C PRO A 62 -2.72 -4.96 -21.16
N PHE A 63 -1.57 -5.08 -20.49
CA PHE A 63 -0.40 -5.78 -21.00
C PHE A 63 -0.04 -6.98 -20.11
N LEU A 64 0.44 -8.05 -20.74
CA LEU A 64 1.07 -9.19 -20.07
C LEU A 64 2.58 -9.01 -20.11
N TRP A 65 3.19 -9.15 -18.94
CA TRP A 65 4.63 -9.14 -18.75
C TRP A 65 5.08 -10.50 -18.25
N VAL A 66 6.22 -10.98 -18.75
CA VAL A 66 6.80 -12.28 -18.39
C VAL A 66 8.29 -12.14 -18.11
N ARG A 67 8.85 -12.98 -17.24
CA ARG A 67 10.31 -13.13 -17.09
C ARG A 67 10.67 -14.61 -16.99
N SER A 68 11.83 -14.99 -17.51
CA SER A 68 12.40 -16.31 -17.25
C SER A 68 12.93 -16.38 -15.82
N THR A 69 12.69 -17.49 -15.14
CA THR A 69 13.25 -17.82 -13.81
C THR A 69 14.48 -18.71 -13.89
N GLU A 70 14.89 -19.10 -15.11
CA GLU A 70 16.15 -19.81 -15.33
C GLU A 70 17.32 -18.95 -14.81
N GLY A 71 18.33 -19.54 -14.16
CA GLY A 71 19.47 -18.79 -13.63
C GLY A 71 19.37 -18.36 -12.15
N GLY A 72 18.22 -18.53 -11.49
CA GLY A 72 18.15 -18.50 -10.03
C GLY A 72 16.90 -17.86 -9.44
N PRO A 73 16.81 -17.81 -8.11
CA PRO A 73 15.72 -17.11 -7.44
C PRO A 73 15.87 -15.60 -7.69
N TYR A 74 14.97 -15.05 -8.49
CA TYR A 74 14.85 -13.61 -8.63
C TYR A 74 13.98 -13.04 -7.52
N PRO A 75 14.30 -11.84 -7.00
CA PRO A 75 13.42 -11.15 -6.08
C PRO A 75 12.00 -11.04 -6.66
N ALA A 76 10.99 -11.43 -5.88
CA ALA A 76 9.60 -11.33 -6.30
C ALA A 76 9.22 -9.86 -6.47
N LEU A 77 8.47 -9.54 -7.54
CA LEU A 77 7.98 -8.20 -7.76
C LEU A 77 7.15 -7.74 -6.55
N PRO A 78 7.55 -6.67 -5.84
CA PRO A 78 6.89 -6.32 -4.60
C PRO A 78 5.50 -5.78 -4.91
N ALA A 79 4.55 -5.94 -3.99
CA ALA A 79 3.22 -5.36 -4.17
C ALA A 79 3.27 -3.82 -4.31
N ARG A 80 4.28 -3.20 -3.69
CA ARG A 80 4.56 -1.76 -3.70
C ARG A 80 6.05 -1.49 -3.56
N MET A 81 6.46 -0.32 -4.00
CA MET A 81 7.79 0.23 -3.74
C MET A 81 7.68 1.52 -2.93
N SER A 82 8.68 1.76 -2.07
CA SER A 82 8.83 3.01 -1.31
C SER A 82 9.88 3.88 -2.00
N VAL A 83 9.54 5.14 -2.27
CA VAL A 83 10.45 6.08 -2.94
C VAL A 83 10.49 7.42 -2.22
N ARG A 84 11.67 8.02 -2.17
CA ARG A 84 11.93 9.37 -1.68
C ARG A 84 11.74 10.37 -2.81
N ILE A 85 10.85 11.33 -2.61
CA ILE A 85 10.57 12.40 -3.57
C ILE A 85 10.71 13.77 -2.87
N PRO A 86 11.02 14.84 -3.61
CA PRO A 86 11.10 16.16 -3.01
C PRO A 86 9.70 16.65 -2.62
N ALA A 87 9.56 17.13 -1.38
CA ALA A 87 8.36 17.75 -0.86
C ALA A 87 8.39 19.25 -1.14
N MET A 88 7.58 19.71 -2.09
CA MET A 88 7.48 21.14 -2.46
C MET A 88 6.52 21.94 -1.55
N THR A 89 6.05 21.33 -0.46
CA THR A 89 4.96 21.83 0.40
C THR A 89 5.44 22.46 1.71
N GLY A 90 6.73 22.82 1.83
CA GLY A 90 7.24 23.50 3.01
C GLY A 90 6.37 24.71 3.38
N ALA A 91 6.09 24.89 4.68
CA ALA A 91 5.26 25.98 5.18
C ALA A 91 5.92 27.36 4.97
N ALA A 92 7.25 27.38 4.81
CA ALA A 92 8.03 28.55 4.46
C ALA A 92 8.43 28.55 2.97
N PRO A 93 8.40 29.73 2.30
CA PRO A 93 9.02 29.88 0.98
C PRO A 93 10.49 29.45 0.99
N GLY A 94 10.84 28.46 0.18
CA GLY A 94 12.23 27.97 0.03
C GLY A 94 12.58 26.71 0.81
N GLU A 95 11.70 26.22 1.69
CA GLU A 95 11.92 24.94 2.36
C GLU A 95 11.58 23.78 1.41
N VAL A 96 12.58 22.94 1.12
CA VAL A 96 12.42 21.71 0.34
C VAL A 96 12.68 20.53 1.27
N GLY A 97 11.64 19.74 1.53
CA GLY A 97 11.75 18.50 2.30
C GLY A 97 11.93 17.27 1.40
N VAL A 98 12.13 16.10 2.00
CA VAL A 98 12.04 14.80 1.33
C VAL A 98 10.88 14.03 1.94
N LEU A 99 9.96 13.57 1.09
CA LEU A 99 8.84 12.71 1.48
C LEU A 99 9.07 11.29 1.00
N THR A 100 8.86 10.30 1.87
CA THR A 100 8.81 8.89 1.45
C THR A 100 7.37 8.53 1.13
N VAL A 101 7.11 8.10 -0.10
CA VAL A 101 5.78 7.69 -0.58
C VAL A 101 5.77 6.23 -1.03
N SER A 102 4.59 5.60 -0.97
CA SER A 102 4.38 4.23 -1.46
C SER A 102 3.65 4.26 -2.79
N VAL A 103 4.21 3.63 -3.81
CA VAL A 103 3.66 3.58 -5.18
C VAL A 103 3.66 2.16 -5.74
N ARG A 104 2.98 1.95 -6.88
CA ARG A 104 2.99 0.66 -7.55
C ARG A 104 4.37 0.40 -8.17
N PRO A 105 4.79 -0.87 -8.28
CA PRO A 105 6.07 -1.23 -8.90
C PRO A 105 6.02 -1.14 -10.44
N PHE A 106 4.93 -0.64 -11.03
CA PHE A 106 4.70 -0.64 -12.47
C PHE A 106 4.63 0.77 -13.02
N CYS A 107 5.22 0.96 -14.19
CA CYS A 107 5.10 2.13 -15.03
C CYS A 107 3.62 2.40 -15.38
N GLN A 108 3.15 3.65 -15.26
CA GLN A 108 1.77 4.03 -15.60
C GLN A 108 1.48 4.06 -17.10
N VAL A 109 2.53 4.07 -17.94
CA VAL A 109 2.46 4.17 -19.40
C VAL A 109 2.45 2.80 -20.07
N CYS A 110 3.48 1.97 -19.83
CA CYS A 110 3.64 0.63 -20.44
C CYS A 110 3.33 -0.54 -19.49
N GLY A 111 3.22 -0.32 -18.18
CA GLY A 111 2.93 -1.39 -17.21
C GLY A 111 4.13 -2.26 -16.86
N GLY A 112 5.31 -1.97 -17.43
CA GLY A 112 6.58 -2.65 -17.11
C GLY A 112 7.05 -2.31 -15.69
N PRO A 113 7.97 -3.10 -15.10
CA PRO A 113 8.47 -2.84 -13.76
C PRO A 113 9.28 -1.55 -13.71
N ARG A 114 9.11 -0.73 -12.67
CA ARG A 114 9.84 0.54 -12.45
C ARG A 114 11.28 0.36 -11.99
N GLY A 115 11.99 -0.65 -12.50
CA GLY A 115 13.36 -0.97 -12.05
C GLY A 115 13.46 -1.02 -10.52
N TRP A 116 12.46 -1.61 -9.85
CA TRP A 116 12.28 -1.54 -8.40
C TRP A 116 13.46 -2.12 -7.62
N ASP A 117 14.23 -2.99 -8.26
CA ASP A 117 15.46 -3.64 -7.81
C ASP A 117 16.72 -2.77 -7.97
N VAL A 118 16.64 -1.70 -8.77
CA VAL A 118 17.73 -0.76 -9.05
C VAL A 118 17.41 0.68 -8.62
N VAL A 119 16.31 0.89 -7.88
CA VAL A 119 15.98 2.19 -7.29
C VAL A 119 17.10 2.61 -6.35
N GLY A 120 17.64 3.81 -6.58
CA GLY A 120 18.77 4.31 -5.79
C GLY A 120 18.68 5.79 -5.48
N PRO A 121 19.33 6.24 -4.39
CA PRO A 121 19.47 7.65 -4.08
C PRO A 121 20.24 8.39 -5.19
N VAL A 122 19.77 9.57 -5.53
CA VAL A 122 20.48 10.56 -6.33
C VAL A 122 20.40 11.91 -5.63
N GLU A 123 21.47 12.70 -5.72
CA GLU A 123 21.46 14.08 -5.27
C GLU A 123 20.90 14.99 -6.37
N MET A 124 19.97 15.86 -6.00
CA MET A 124 19.29 16.78 -6.91
C MET A 124 19.19 18.16 -6.26
N HIS A 125 19.44 19.21 -7.03
CA HIS A 125 19.19 20.58 -6.59
C HIS A 125 17.73 20.96 -6.85
N VAL A 126 17.03 21.34 -5.80
CA VAL A 126 15.65 21.84 -5.87
C VAL A 126 15.63 23.21 -5.19
N ARG A 127 15.33 24.28 -5.93
CA ARG A 127 15.29 25.67 -5.40
C ARG A 127 16.54 26.05 -4.59
N ASN A 128 17.73 25.71 -5.10
CA ASN A 128 19.04 25.92 -4.46
C ASN A 128 19.31 25.08 -3.19
N VAL A 129 18.45 24.12 -2.86
CA VAL A 129 18.66 23.14 -1.79
C VAL A 129 19.07 21.81 -2.42
N LEU A 130 20.20 21.24 -1.97
CA LEU A 130 20.61 19.89 -2.33
C LEU A 130 19.78 18.88 -1.53
N VAL A 131 19.06 18.00 -2.21
CA VAL A 131 18.24 16.94 -1.60
C VAL A 131 18.62 15.57 -2.16
N THR A 132 18.50 14.54 -1.33
CA THR A 132 18.66 13.14 -1.75
C THR A 132 17.29 12.52 -2.00
N VAL A 133 17.02 12.14 -3.24
CA VAL A 133 15.75 11.57 -3.72
C VAL A 133 16.01 10.25 -4.43
N ASP A 134 14.99 9.44 -4.67
CA ASP A 134 15.16 8.19 -5.41
C ASP A 134 14.94 8.40 -6.91
N ARG A 135 15.76 7.73 -7.72
CA ARG A 135 15.59 7.64 -9.18
C ARG A 135 15.49 6.18 -9.61
N TRP A 136 14.71 5.95 -10.65
CA TRP A 136 14.56 4.67 -11.31
C TRP A 136 14.45 4.87 -12.82
N SER A 137 14.49 3.76 -13.56
CA SER A 137 14.31 3.76 -15.01
C SER A 137 13.19 2.83 -15.39
N ASN A 138 12.40 3.28 -16.35
CA ASN A 138 11.26 2.53 -16.84
C ASN A 138 11.60 1.85 -18.17
N PRO A 139 11.11 0.62 -18.43
CA PRO A 139 11.45 -0.12 -19.65
C PRO A 139 11.06 0.59 -20.95
N CYS A 140 10.02 1.43 -20.93
CA CYS A 140 9.62 2.22 -22.10
C CYS A 140 10.35 3.56 -22.24
N GLY A 141 11.30 3.88 -21.36
CA GLY A 141 12.05 5.14 -21.37
C GLY A 141 11.28 6.36 -20.88
N HIS A 142 10.01 6.23 -20.47
CA HIS A 142 9.30 7.36 -19.88
C HIS A 142 9.90 7.73 -18.51
N ASP A 143 10.01 9.03 -18.25
CA ASP A 143 10.41 9.55 -16.95
C ASP A 143 9.17 9.73 -16.06
N ASP A 144 9.20 9.17 -14.86
CA ASP A 144 8.17 9.42 -13.85
C ASP A 144 8.46 10.77 -13.18
N VAL A 145 7.60 11.77 -13.43
CA VAL A 145 7.72 13.07 -12.76
C VAL A 145 7.25 12.95 -11.32
N TYR A 146 7.99 13.50 -10.35
CA TYR A 146 7.66 13.36 -8.92
C TYR A 146 6.26 13.87 -8.53
N ALA A 147 5.70 14.82 -9.27
CA ALA A 147 4.32 15.27 -9.08
C ALA A 147 3.31 14.13 -9.35
N ASP A 148 3.52 13.35 -10.41
CA ASP A 148 2.67 12.22 -10.78
C ASP A 148 2.86 11.05 -9.80
N VAL A 149 4.08 10.84 -9.31
CA VAL A 149 4.39 9.85 -8.26
C VAL A 149 3.67 10.18 -6.96
N LEU A 150 3.66 11.47 -6.57
CA LEU A 150 2.92 11.94 -5.39
C LEU A 150 1.41 11.72 -5.58
N GLU A 151 0.87 12.07 -6.74
CA GLU A 151 -0.54 11.87 -7.05
C GLU A 151 -0.94 10.38 -7.08
N GLU A 152 -0.09 9.52 -7.65
CA GLU A 152 -0.25 8.07 -7.61
C GLU A 152 -0.31 7.56 -6.16
N SER A 153 0.60 8.04 -5.31
CA SER A 153 0.63 7.64 -3.90
C SER A 153 -0.65 8.05 -3.14
N ARG A 154 -1.27 9.17 -3.51
CA ARG A 154 -2.55 9.62 -2.93
C ARG A 154 -3.72 8.77 -3.38
N ARG A 155 -3.73 8.36 -4.65
CA ARG A 155 -4.78 7.49 -5.22
C ARG A 155 -4.66 6.04 -4.75
N THR A 156 -3.45 5.64 -4.38
CA THR A 156 -3.17 4.28 -3.93
C THR A 156 -3.26 4.24 -2.40
N PRO A 157 -4.40 3.86 -1.79
CA PRO A 157 -4.54 3.83 -0.33
C PRO A 157 -3.37 3.04 0.26
N ALA A 158 -2.75 3.49 1.36
CA ALA A 158 -1.59 2.81 1.96
C ALA A 158 -1.80 1.29 1.99
N ALA A 159 -0.75 0.51 1.71
CA ALA A 159 -0.82 -0.94 1.81
C ALA A 159 -1.02 -1.21 3.30
N VAL A 160 -2.28 -1.32 3.71
CA VAL A 160 -2.60 -1.88 4.99
C VAL A 160 -2.09 -3.29 4.88
N ASP A 161 -1.04 -3.60 5.64
CA ASP A 161 -0.48 -4.94 5.70
C ASP A 161 -1.66 -5.92 5.76
N PRO A 162 -1.79 -6.87 4.81
CA PRO A 162 -2.91 -7.78 4.82
C PRO A 162 -2.98 -8.60 6.11
N ALA A 163 -1.89 -8.72 6.88
CA ALA A 163 -1.91 -9.25 8.24
C ALA A 163 -2.70 -8.36 9.23
N ILE A 164 -2.65 -7.03 9.03
CA ILE A 164 -3.44 -6.04 9.77
C ILE A 164 -4.90 -6.00 9.26
N SER A 165 -5.13 -6.16 7.95
CA SER A 165 -6.50 -6.13 7.37
C SER A 165 -7.30 -7.42 7.56
N ARG A 166 -6.65 -8.60 7.55
CA ARG A 166 -7.32 -9.89 7.64
C ARG A 166 -7.40 -10.40 9.08
N GLY A 167 -8.11 -9.69 9.95
CA GLY A 167 -9.01 -10.28 10.96
C GLY A 167 -8.59 -11.51 11.80
N ARG A 168 -7.32 -11.89 11.94
CA ARG A 168 -6.85 -12.89 12.89
C ARG A 168 -5.95 -12.21 13.91
N GLY A 169 -6.63 -11.63 14.89
CA GLY A 169 -5.98 -11.06 16.07
C GLY A 169 -5.46 -9.66 15.81
N HIS A 170 -6.36 -8.72 15.54
CA HIS A 170 -6.07 -7.34 15.93
C HIS A 170 -5.89 -7.36 17.44
N ARG A 171 -4.64 -7.49 17.89
CA ARG A 171 -4.32 -7.34 19.31
C ARG A 171 -4.89 -5.99 19.68
N PRO A 172 -5.75 -5.92 20.72
CA PRO A 172 -6.15 -4.64 21.25
C PRO A 172 -4.94 -3.73 21.37
N GLY A 173 -4.99 -2.54 20.77
CA GLY A 173 -3.94 -1.56 21.00
C GLY A 173 -3.81 -1.35 22.51
N ASP A 174 -2.58 -1.23 23.00
CA ASP A 174 -2.31 -0.99 24.42
C ASP A 174 -3.21 0.15 24.95
N PRO A 175 -4.10 -0.10 25.93
CA PRO A 175 -4.99 0.92 26.48
C PRO A 175 -4.26 2.15 27.02
N ALA A 176 -3.00 1.99 27.48
CA ALA A 176 -2.18 3.12 27.92
C ALA A 176 -1.93 4.15 26.80
N ARG A 177 -2.04 3.73 25.52
CA ARG A 177 -1.90 4.60 24.36
C ARG A 177 -3.17 5.40 24.02
N ALA A 178 -4.31 5.11 24.66
CA ALA A 178 -5.59 5.74 24.34
C ALA A 178 -5.80 7.12 25.00
N GLY A 179 -4.84 7.61 25.81
CA GLY A 179 -4.93 8.94 26.42
C GLY A 179 -6.23 9.14 27.20
N VAL A 180 -7.00 10.17 26.85
CA VAL A 180 -8.30 10.48 27.48
C VAL A 180 -9.34 9.37 27.33
N PHE A 181 -9.20 8.49 26.33
CA PHE A 181 -10.10 7.38 26.08
C PHE A 181 -9.67 6.07 26.75
N ARG A 182 -8.60 6.05 27.56
CA ARG A 182 -8.13 4.83 28.23
C ARG A 182 -9.25 4.07 28.99
N PRO A 183 -10.04 4.70 29.88
CA PRO A 183 -11.10 3.97 30.60
C PRO A 183 -12.15 3.37 29.67
N ALA A 184 -12.50 4.07 28.59
CA ALA A 184 -13.42 3.61 27.57
C ALA A 184 -12.87 2.39 26.80
N VAL A 185 -11.59 2.42 26.44
CA VAL A 185 -10.91 1.31 25.76
C VAL A 185 -10.85 0.09 26.67
N GLU A 186 -10.45 0.24 27.94
CA GLU A 186 -10.40 -0.84 28.92
C GLU A 186 -11.77 -1.50 29.10
N LEU A 187 -12.83 -0.70 29.24
CA LEU A 187 -14.20 -1.19 29.36
C LEU A 187 -14.65 -2.02 28.15
N VAL A 188 -14.39 -1.54 26.92
CA VAL A 188 -14.78 -2.26 25.70
C VAL A 188 -13.98 -3.57 25.56
N LEU A 189 -12.70 -3.57 25.92
CA LEU A 189 -11.87 -4.77 25.85
C LEU A 189 -12.25 -5.82 26.87
N GLN A 190 -12.56 -5.40 28.10
CA GLN A 190 -13.11 -6.28 29.14
C GLN A 190 -14.41 -6.94 28.66
N ALA A 191 -15.37 -6.15 28.19
CA ALA A 191 -16.64 -6.67 27.69
C ALA A 191 -16.47 -7.58 26.46
N ALA A 192 -15.53 -7.26 25.55
CA ALA A 192 -15.24 -8.09 24.38
C ALA A 192 -14.48 -9.39 24.72
N ALA A 193 -13.87 -9.49 25.90
CA ALA A 193 -13.29 -10.74 26.42
C ALA A 193 -14.39 -11.64 27.01
N GLU A 194 -15.37 -11.06 27.69
CA GLU A 194 -16.51 -11.77 28.30
C GLU A 194 -17.54 -12.22 27.24
N HIS A 195 -17.75 -11.39 26.20
CA HIS A 195 -18.73 -11.66 25.15
C HIS A 195 -18.04 -11.95 23.80
N ARG A 196 -18.03 -13.23 23.42
CA ARG A 196 -17.59 -13.63 22.08
C ARG A 196 -18.42 -12.89 21.01
N ALA A 197 -17.74 -12.36 20.01
CA ALA A 197 -18.31 -11.66 18.87
C ALA A 197 -19.10 -10.37 19.19
N MET A 198 -18.74 -9.67 20.28
CA MET A 198 -19.30 -8.35 20.57
C MET A 198 -19.12 -7.37 19.40
N HIS A 199 -20.22 -6.77 18.96
CA HIS A 199 -20.27 -5.81 17.85
C HIS A 199 -19.99 -4.38 18.33
N ALA A 200 -19.45 -3.51 17.47
CA ALA A 200 -19.15 -2.12 17.85
C ALA A 200 -20.40 -1.32 18.27
N LYS A 201 -21.59 -1.64 17.73
CA LYS A 201 -22.86 -1.06 18.18
C LYS A 201 -23.13 -1.35 19.66
N GLN A 202 -22.86 -2.58 20.10
CA GLN A 202 -22.99 -2.96 21.51
C GLN A 202 -21.93 -2.25 22.35
N ALA A 203 -20.70 -2.10 21.83
CA ALA A 203 -19.65 -1.34 22.51
C ALA A 203 -20.02 0.14 22.69
N ALA A 204 -20.58 0.80 21.67
CA ALA A 204 -21.06 2.17 21.77
C ALA A 204 -22.19 2.33 22.81
N ALA A 205 -23.14 1.39 22.84
CA ALA A 205 -24.19 1.37 23.85
C ALA A 205 -23.62 1.19 25.28
N LEU A 206 -22.66 0.27 25.45
CA LEU A 206 -21.98 0.03 26.73
C LEU A 206 -21.23 1.29 27.20
N LEU A 207 -20.50 1.94 26.31
CA LEU A 207 -19.79 3.19 26.60
C LEU A 207 -20.75 4.29 27.09
N ARG A 208 -21.90 4.44 26.43
CA ARG A 208 -22.91 5.43 26.81
C ARG A 208 -23.48 5.17 28.21
N ILE A 209 -23.81 3.92 28.53
CA ILE A 209 -24.34 3.52 29.85
C ILE A 209 -23.33 3.82 30.97
N ASN A 210 -22.03 3.71 30.69
CA ASN A 210 -20.95 3.97 31.65
C ASN A 210 -20.42 5.42 31.62
N GLY A 211 -21.18 6.36 31.04
CA GLY A 211 -20.82 7.79 31.03
C GLY A 211 -19.72 8.20 30.05
N HIS A 212 -19.23 7.29 29.19
CA HIS A 212 -18.24 7.58 28.15
C HIS A 212 -18.91 8.09 26.86
N VAL A 213 -19.70 9.17 26.96
CA VAL A 213 -20.56 9.68 25.87
C VAL A 213 -19.76 10.08 24.63
N GLU A 214 -18.60 10.75 24.82
CA GLU A 214 -17.76 11.16 23.69
C GLU A 214 -17.18 9.96 22.94
N ALA A 215 -16.63 8.98 23.65
CA ALA A 215 -16.09 7.77 23.04
C ALA A 215 -17.17 6.99 22.29
N ALA A 216 -18.39 6.90 22.84
CA ALA A 216 -19.53 6.30 22.17
C ALA A 216 -19.85 7.01 20.85
N GLY A 217 -19.87 8.36 20.84
CA GLY A 217 -20.11 9.16 19.64
C GLY A 217 -19.06 8.93 18.54
N LEU A 218 -17.77 8.86 18.93
CA LEU A 218 -16.69 8.55 17.98
C LEU A 218 -16.85 7.16 17.36
N VAL A 219 -17.19 6.14 18.17
CA VAL A 219 -17.44 4.79 17.68
C VAL A 219 -18.62 4.76 16.70
N GLU A 220 -19.70 5.48 16.97
CA GLU A 220 -20.87 5.56 16.07
C GLU A 220 -20.54 6.21 14.72
N VAL A 221 -19.74 7.29 14.73
CA VAL A 221 -19.23 7.90 13.49
C VAL A 221 -18.41 6.90 12.69
N LYS A 222 -17.52 6.14 13.34
CA LYS A 222 -16.71 5.10 12.69
C LYS A 222 -17.56 3.96 12.13
N ILE A 223 -18.58 3.50 12.86
CA ILE A 223 -19.54 2.49 12.38
C ILE A 223 -20.22 2.97 11.09
N ARG A 224 -20.64 4.24 11.02
CA ARG A 224 -21.28 4.80 9.83
C ARG A 224 -20.32 4.84 8.64
N ALA A 225 -19.06 5.22 8.86
CA ALA A 225 -18.04 5.25 7.81
C ALA A 225 -17.73 3.85 7.24
N GLU A 226 -17.70 2.82 8.10
CA GLU A 226 -17.43 1.42 7.72
C GLU A 226 -18.70 0.64 7.31
N ARG A 227 -19.79 1.35 6.99
CA ARG A 227 -21.09 0.76 6.58
C ARG A 227 -21.63 -0.29 7.55
N GLY A 228 -21.34 -0.14 8.85
CA GLY A 228 -21.83 -1.00 9.90
C GLY A 228 -20.94 -2.19 10.26
N HIS A 229 -19.87 -2.47 9.52
CA HIS A 229 -19.00 -3.63 9.76
C HIS A 229 -17.83 -3.29 10.68
N LEU A 230 -18.07 -3.30 12.00
CA LEU A 230 -17.02 -3.02 12.98
C LEU A 230 -17.19 -3.90 14.24
N SER A 231 -16.13 -4.61 14.63
CA SER A 231 -16.11 -5.38 15.87
C SER A 231 -15.83 -4.47 17.08
N ALA A 232 -16.20 -4.91 18.29
CA ALA A 232 -15.87 -4.18 19.51
C ALA A 232 -14.36 -3.98 19.69
N LYS A 233 -13.53 -4.98 19.33
CA LYS A 233 -12.07 -4.87 19.38
C LYS A 233 -11.52 -3.85 18.38
N ALA A 234 -12.11 -3.77 17.18
CA ALA A 234 -11.76 -2.75 16.20
C ALA A 234 -12.18 -1.33 16.66
N ALA A 235 -13.33 -1.20 17.33
CA ALA A 235 -13.77 0.05 17.94
C ALA A 235 -12.82 0.50 19.07
N ALA A 236 -12.39 -0.42 19.94
CA ALA A 236 -11.41 -0.13 20.99
C ALA A 236 -10.07 0.35 20.39
N HIS A 237 -9.56 -0.34 19.36
CA HIS A 237 -8.33 0.10 18.69
C HIS A 237 -8.48 1.48 18.04
N PHE A 238 -9.62 1.76 17.41
CA PHE A 238 -9.90 3.08 16.85
C PHE A 238 -9.82 4.18 17.93
N LEU A 239 -10.44 3.96 19.10
CA LEU A 239 -10.33 4.89 20.22
C LEU A 239 -8.89 5.05 20.73
N THR A 240 -8.07 3.99 20.71
CA THR A 240 -6.65 4.08 21.03
C THR A 240 -5.89 5.01 20.08
N VAL A 241 -6.16 4.91 18.77
CA VAL A 241 -5.51 5.77 17.76
C VAL A 241 -5.96 7.23 17.90
N GLU A 242 -7.26 7.48 18.04
CA GLU A 242 -7.81 8.82 18.23
C GLU A 242 -7.29 9.49 19.51
N GLY A 243 -7.23 8.73 20.60
CA GLY A 243 -6.69 9.21 21.87
C GLY A 243 -5.21 9.56 21.80
N ALA A 244 -4.42 8.79 21.04
CA ALA A 244 -3.02 9.11 20.79
C ALA A 244 -2.87 10.42 19.99
N ALA A 245 -3.67 10.62 18.93
CA ALA A 245 -3.63 11.82 18.10
C ALA A 245 -3.94 13.09 18.91
N ARG A 246 -4.92 13.04 19.82
CA ARG A 246 -5.30 14.18 20.67
C ARG A 246 -4.26 14.55 21.73
N ARG A 247 -3.46 13.59 22.19
CA ARG A 247 -2.34 13.90 23.09
C ARG A 247 -1.28 14.73 22.38
N SER A 248 -0.93 14.35 21.14
CA SER A 248 0.05 15.09 20.34
C SER A 248 -0.35 16.54 20.09
N THR A 249 -1.64 16.82 19.84
CA THR A 249 -2.12 18.19 19.62
C THR A 249 -2.17 19.04 20.90
N SER A 250 -2.36 18.42 22.08
CA SER A 250 -2.35 19.13 23.36
C SER A 250 -0.95 19.57 23.78
N THR A 251 0.08 18.75 23.53
CA THR A 251 1.47 19.08 23.88
C THR A 251 1.99 20.28 23.09
N THR A 252 1.71 20.33 21.77
CA THR A 252 2.14 21.45 20.90
C THR A 252 1.54 22.79 21.32
N ARG A 253 0.33 22.81 21.90
CA ARG A 253 -0.33 24.05 22.33
C ARG A 253 0.19 24.61 23.66
N GLN A 254 0.77 23.76 24.51
CA GLN A 254 1.38 24.21 25.76
C GLN A 254 2.77 24.82 25.53
N GLU A 255 3.53 24.32 24.56
CA GLU A 255 4.87 24.86 24.23
C GLU A 255 4.81 26.20 23.49
N SER A 256 3.71 26.51 22.79
CA SER A 256 3.53 27.80 22.10
C SER A 256 3.11 28.98 23.01
N ASN A 257 2.86 28.72 24.30
CA ASN A 257 2.43 29.75 25.27
C ASN A 257 3.48 29.98 26.39
N ALA A 258 4.66 29.39 26.26
CA ALA A 258 5.81 29.61 27.13
C ALA A 258 6.87 30.43 26.39
#